data_AF-A0AA96KZC5-F1
#
_entry.id   AF-A0AA96KZC5-F1
#
_cell.length_a   1.000
_cell.length_b   1.000
_cell.length_c   1.000
_cell.angle_alpha   90.00
_cell.angle_beta   90.00
_cell.angle_gamma   90.00
#
_symmetry.space_group_name_H-M   'P 1'
#
loop_
_entity.id
_entity.type
_entity.pdbx_description
1 polymer ?
#
loop_
_entity_poly.entity_id
_entity_poly.type
_entity_poly.pdbx_seq_one_letter_code
_entity_poly.pdbx_strand_id
1 'polypeptide(L)'
;MEKITGIKSVDFEVVAYGHGVVNWNGSTTVRGSDGLDINNHSMPKLRGYSNLTGEESEKGHKFKKEATDIDFKETPLYISQNCIRHHLFREQAYDLHFAKTVEDVKELLASVTGLVRGYVVTIKGSPVQPKRTSALLIEDFVEQWGNGNFEVMSRAGSKEKEENKKGQMKSDSFFTKTTFGDTKYIAYGSISIEQLQFISLSPNFDRCAMPITDTDGEKFAKQIQEFIQSLDPSREPKATFHTNFVRKGTIYKQGEAGILLDDTAIDILVETTLNMIENLAIRQAKGYMYVDSVSRDYNSSSKMMRIKPTRSPNDVVPTKQEPYAVYFQAE
;
A
#
# COMPACT_ATOMS: atom_id res chain seq x y z
N MET A 1 18.40 28.46 10.96
CA MET A 1 17.62 27.56 10.08
C MET A 1 16.16 27.84 10.30
N GLU A 2 15.43 28.20 9.26
CA GLU A 2 13.99 28.42 9.37
C GLU A 2 13.26 27.09 9.58
N LYS A 3 12.24 27.12 10.42
CA LYS A 3 11.44 25.94 10.76
C LYS A 3 10.44 25.69 9.63
N ILE A 4 10.27 24.43 9.22
CA ILE A 4 9.27 24.07 8.21
C ILE A 4 7.87 24.16 8.85
N THR A 5 7.02 25.02 8.28
CA THR A 5 5.62 25.27 8.66
C THR A 5 4.67 24.82 7.55
N GLY A 6 3.37 24.76 7.83
CA GLY A 6 2.34 24.26 6.92
C GLY A 6 2.00 22.78 7.14
N ILE A 7 1.08 22.25 6.34
CA ILE A 7 0.63 20.86 6.39
C ILE A 7 1.77 19.93 5.96
N LYS A 8 2.16 19.02 6.85
CA LYS A 8 3.28 18.08 6.65
C LYS A 8 2.84 16.74 6.10
N SER A 9 1.63 16.32 6.46
CA SER A 9 0.99 15.11 5.95
C SER A 9 -0.52 15.28 5.93
N VAL A 10 -1.16 14.50 5.06
CA VAL A 10 -2.62 14.30 5.09
C VAL A 10 -2.86 12.90 5.61
N ASP A 11 -3.21 12.81 6.89
CA ASP A 11 -3.49 11.54 7.55
C ASP A 11 -4.97 11.21 7.33
N PHE A 12 -5.32 9.93 7.28
CA PHE A 12 -6.70 9.51 7.07
C PHE A 12 -7.04 8.20 7.80
N GLU A 13 -8.31 8.06 8.15
CA GLU A 13 -8.92 6.84 8.67
C GLU A 13 -9.89 6.31 7.63
N VAL A 14 -9.84 5.00 7.37
CA VAL A 14 -10.72 4.32 6.42
C VAL A 14 -11.58 3.33 7.20
N VAL A 15 -12.89 3.40 7.00
CA VAL A 15 -13.85 2.38 7.41
C VAL A 15 -14.38 1.67 6.18
N ALA A 16 -14.31 0.34 6.17
CA ALA A 16 -14.75 -0.47 5.05
C ALA A 16 -15.60 -1.66 5.52
N TYR A 17 -16.54 -2.08 4.68
CA TYR A 17 -17.40 -3.24 4.93
C TYR A 17 -17.22 -4.28 3.83
N GLY A 18 -17.53 -5.53 4.15
CA GLY A 18 -17.43 -6.61 3.20
C GLY A 18 -18.01 -7.92 3.70
N HIS A 19 -17.87 -8.95 2.89
CA HIS A 19 -18.25 -10.31 3.23
C HIS A 19 -17.23 -11.30 2.66
N GLY A 20 -16.83 -12.27 3.47
CA GLY A 20 -15.83 -13.26 3.08
C GLY A 20 -14.40 -12.74 3.10
N VAL A 21 -13.46 -13.68 2.94
CA VAL A 21 -12.03 -13.37 2.89
C VAL A 21 -11.62 -12.99 1.47
N VAL A 22 -11.14 -11.77 1.27
CA VAL A 22 -10.59 -11.30 -0.01
C VAL A 22 -9.08 -11.52 -0.15
N ASN A 23 -8.34 -11.61 0.96
CA ASN A 23 -6.88 -11.78 0.95
C ASN A 23 -6.44 -12.99 1.78
N TRP A 24 -6.08 -14.08 1.08
CA TRP A 24 -5.64 -15.33 1.68
C TRP A 24 -4.13 -15.36 1.92
N ASN A 25 -3.70 -16.12 2.93
CA ASN A 25 -2.27 -16.39 3.19
C ASN A 25 -1.80 -17.64 2.42
N GLY A 26 -2.61 -18.69 2.44
CA GLY A 26 -2.32 -19.95 1.72
C GLY A 26 -2.61 -21.18 2.55
N SER A 27 -2.13 -22.34 2.09
CA SER A 27 -2.27 -23.61 2.83
C SER A 27 -1.36 -23.61 4.06
N THR A 28 -1.89 -23.99 5.22
CA THR A 28 -1.17 -24.10 6.48
C THR A 28 -1.42 -25.47 7.09
N THR A 29 -0.37 -26.13 7.57
CA THR A 29 -0.53 -27.37 8.33
C THR A 29 -1.04 -27.05 9.73
N VAL A 30 -2.18 -27.63 10.08
CA VAL A 30 -2.85 -27.50 11.38
C VAL A 30 -3.25 -28.87 11.88
N ARG A 31 -3.52 -29.00 13.18
CA ARG A 31 -3.99 -30.24 13.78
C ARG A 31 -5.51 -30.37 13.63
N GLY A 32 -5.99 -31.56 13.28
CA GLY A 32 -7.39 -31.94 13.32
C GLY A 32 -7.80 -32.37 14.73
N SER A 33 -9.11 -32.40 14.99
CA SER A 33 -9.67 -32.87 16.26
C SER A 33 -9.40 -34.36 16.54
N ASP A 34 -9.05 -35.13 15.50
CA ASP A 34 -8.57 -36.52 15.59
C ASP A 34 -7.09 -36.62 15.99
N GLY A 35 -6.43 -35.48 16.21
CA GLY A 35 -5.02 -35.40 16.56
C GLY A 35 -4.06 -35.54 15.39
N LEU A 36 -4.56 -35.69 14.15
CA LEU A 36 -3.75 -35.84 12.93
C LEU A 36 -3.54 -34.50 12.22
N ASP A 37 -2.47 -34.40 11.44
CA ASP A 37 -2.15 -33.19 10.68
C ASP A 37 -3.02 -33.04 9.41
N ILE A 38 -3.71 -31.91 9.30
CA ILE A 38 -4.41 -31.45 8.10
C ILE A 38 -3.47 -30.54 7.32
N ASN A 39 -3.08 -30.96 6.11
CA ASN A 39 -2.09 -30.26 5.29
C ASN A 39 -2.69 -29.33 4.22
N ASN A 40 -3.99 -29.45 3.96
CA ASN A 40 -4.73 -28.71 2.93
C ASN A 40 -5.75 -27.72 3.54
N HIS A 41 -5.46 -27.20 4.74
CA HIS A 41 -6.27 -26.16 5.37
C HIS A 41 -5.84 -24.78 4.87
N SER A 42 -6.73 -24.04 4.19
CA SER A 42 -6.41 -22.67 3.74
C SER A 42 -6.65 -21.67 4.86
N MET A 43 -5.63 -20.89 5.18
CA MET A 43 -5.69 -19.83 6.17
C MET A 43 -5.78 -18.45 5.52
N PRO A 44 -6.65 -17.56 6.03
CA PRO A 44 -6.60 -16.15 5.70
C PRO A 44 -5.38 -15.49 6.38
N LYS A 45 -5.14 -14.22 6.08
CA LYS A 45 -4.11 -13.46 6.79
C LYS A 45 -4.64 -13.04 8.17
N LEU A 46 -4.08 -13.63 9.21
CA LEU A 46 -4.37 -13.30 10.60
C LEU A 46 -3.17 -12.58 11.23
N ARG A 47 -3.40 -11.44 11.88
CA ARG A 47 -2.34 -10.63 12.48
C ARG A 47 -1.67 -11.42 13.61
N GLY A 48 -0.35 -11.56 13.58
CA GLY A 48 0.40 -12.19 14.69
C GLY A 48 0.13 -13.68 14.88
N TYR A 49 -0.63 -14.33 13.99
CA TYR A 49 -0.94 -15.74 14.10
C TYR A 49 0.28 -16.62 13.85
N SER A 50 0.41 -17.66 14.68
CA SER A 50 1.35 -18.76 14.51
C SER A 50 0.56 -20.07 14.60
N ASN A 51 0.84 -21.01 13.70
CA ASN A 51 0.23 -22.34 13.73
C ASN A 51 0.92 -23.30 14.71
N LEU A 52 1.86 -22.81 15.52
CA LEU A 52 2.57 -23.58 16.54
C LEU A 52 1.99 -23.29 17.92
N THR A 53 1.90 -24.31 18.78
CA THR A 53 1.49 -24.13 20.19
C THR A 53 2.60 -23.51 21.05
N GLY A 54 3.86 -23.65 20.62
CA GLY A 54 5.05 -23.29 21.40
C GLY A 54 5.65 -24.48 22.14
N GLU A 55 4.97 -25.62 22.16
CA GLU A 55 5.50 -26.87 22.72
C GLU A 55 6.39 -27.59 21.70
N GLU A 56 7.46 -28.21 22.21
CA GLU A 56 8.42 -28.98 21.42
C GLU A 56 8.70 -30.31 22.11
N SER A 57 8.63 -31.41 21.36
CA SER A 57 9.01 -32.73 21.85
C SER A 57 10.53 -32.81 22.10
N GLU A 58 10.98 -33.79 22.88
CA GLU A 58 12.41 -34.10 23.07
C GLU A 58 13.18 -34.34 21.75
N LYS A 59 12.47 -34.73 20.68
CA LYS A 59 13.04 -34.97 19.34
C LYS A 59 13.01 -33.73 18.44
N GLY A 60 12.67 -32.55 18.96
CA GLY A 60 12.62 -31.29 18.23
C GLY A 60 11.36 -31.10 17.36
N HIS A 61 10.37 -31.99 17.47
CA HIS A 61 9.09 -31.82 16.77
C HIS A 61 8.24 -30.73 17.47
N LYS A 62 7.88 -29.68 16.71
CA LYS A 62 7.04 -28.57 17.19
C LYS A 62 5.56 -28.85 16.96
N PHE A 63 4.78 -28.81 18.03
CA PHE A 63 3.35 -29.11 17.97
C PHE A 63 2.55 -28.01 17.26
N LYS A 64 1.55 -28.44 16.49
CA LYS A 64 0.66 -27.56 15.74
C LYS A 64 -0.61 -27.27 16.52
N LYS A 65 -1.12 -26.05 16.36
CA LYS A 65 -2.44 -25.67 16.86
C LYS A 65 -3.54 -26.42 16.11
N GLU A 66 -4.67 -26.62 16.77
CA GLU A 66 -5.87 -27.12 16.12
C GLU A 66 -6.42 -26.09 15.13
N ALA A 67 -7.06 -26.56 14.06
CA ALA A 67 -7.62 -25.66 13.04
C ALA A 67 -8.68 -24.69 13.59
N THR A 68 -9.30 -25.05 14.72
CA THR A 68 -10.31 -24.26 15.43
C THR A 68 -9.74 -23.43 16.59
N ASP A 69 -8.46 -23.59 16.92
CA ASP A 69 -7.78 -22.86 18.00
C ASP A 69 -7.28 -21.49 17.51
N ILE A 70 -8.23 -20.58 17.29
CA ILE A 70 -7.97 -19.23 16.82
C ILE A 70 -8.83 -18.24 17.61
N ASP A 71 -8.18 -17.28 18.26
CA ASP A 71 -8.84 -16.10 18.80
C ASP A 71 -8.73 -14.94 17.79
N PHE A 72 -9.85 -14.57 17.18
CA PHE A 72 -9.91 -13.48 16.21
C PHE A 72 -9.85 -12.09 16.83
N LYS A 73 -9.92 -11.96 18.17
CA LYS A 73 -9.65 -10.69 18.86
C LYS A 73 -8.15 -10.45 19.03
N GLU A 74 -7.41 -11.51 19.36
CA GLU A 74 -5.95 -11.43 19.49
C GLU A 74 -5.24 -11.48 18.13
N THR A 75 -5.76 -12.31 17.22
CA THR A 75 -5.20 -12.52 15.87
C THR A 75 -6.22 -12.19 14.78
N PRO A 76 -6.67 -10.93 14.67
CA PRO A 76 -7.73 -10.54 13.76
C PRO A 76 -7.36 -10.78 12.29
N LEU A 77 -8.40 -11.03 11.48
CA LEU A 77 -8.30 -11.00 10.03
C LEU A 77 -7.79 -9.62 9.58
N TYR A 78 -6.94 -9.60 8.56
CA TYR A 78 -6.60 -8.35 7.91
C TYR A 78 -6.40 -8.51 6.40
N ILE A 79 -6.64 -7.42 5.67
CA ILE A 79 -6.23 -7.30 4.27
C ILE A 79 -4.89 -6.58 4.25
N SER A 80 -3.88 -7.21 3.67
CA SER A 80 -2.53 -6.62 3.67
C SER A 80 -2.46 -5.35 2.83
N GLN A 81 -1.64 -4.38 3.25
CA GLN A 81 -1.36 -3.15 2.53
C GLN A 81 -0.95 -3.41 1.07
N ASN A 82 -0.26 -4.52 0.80
CA ASN A 82 0.11 -4.90 -0.58
C ASN A 82 -1.12 -5.24 -1.43
N CYS A 83 -2.10 -5.93 -0.86
CA CYS A 83 -3.36 -6.22 -1.55
C CYS A 83 -4.16 -4.93 -1.79
N ILE A 84 -4.22 -4.05 -0.79
CA ILE A 84 -4.89 -2.75 -0.90
C ILE A 84 -4.25 -1.90 -2.00
N ARG A 85 -2.92 -1.74 -1.97
CA ARG A 85 -2.17 -1.00 -3.00
C ARG A 85 -2.33 -1.62 -4.39
N HIS A 86 -2.35 -2.95 -4.50
CA HIS A 86 -2.60 -3.59 -5.78
C HIS A 86 -3.96 -3.20 -6.35
N HIS A 87 -5.03 -3.21 -5.54
CA HIS A 87 -6.37 -2.86 -6.01
C HIS A 87 -6.57 -1.37 -6.24
N LEU A 88 -5.93 -0.50 -5.43
CA LEU A 88 -5.91 0.96 -5.68
C LEU A 88 -5.31 1.32 -7.04
N PHE A 89 -4.25 0.61 -7.45
CA PHE A 89 -3.54 0.86 -8.71
C PHE A 89 -3.71 -0.29 -9.72
N ARG A 90 -4.86 -0.97 -9.69
CA ARG A 90 -5.09 -2.20 -10.44
C ARG A 90 -5.02 -2.02 -11.95
N GLU A 91 -5.49 -0.88 -12.44
CA GLU A 91 -5.49 -0.53 -13.87
C GLU A 91 -4.07 -0.53 -14.45
N GLN A 92 -3.09 -0.16 -13.63
CA GLN A 92 -1.67 -0.04 -13.98
C GLN A 92 -0.81 -1.12 -13.31
N ALA A 93 -1.40 -2.28 -12.99
CA ALA A 93 -0.70 -3.33 -12.25
C ALA A 93 0.48 -3.92 -13.05
N TYR A 94 0.39 -3.93 -14.39
CA TYR A 94 1.38 -4.55 -15.27
C TYR A 94 2.30 -3.55 -15.99
N ASP A 95 1.96 -2.27 -16.02
CA ASP A 95 2.67 -1.22 -16.78
C ASP A 95 4.14 -1.12 -16.38
N LEU A 96 4.43 -1.31 -15.10
CA LEU A 96 5.79 -1.32 -14.53
C LEU A 96 6.72 -2.37 -15.19
N HIS A 97 6.18 -3.49 -15.69
CA HIS A 97 6.99 -4.52 -16.35
C HIS A 97 7.39 -4.12 -17.78
N PHE A 98 6.68 -3.16 -18.37
CA PHE A 98 6.95 -2.67 -19.72
C PHE A 98 7.88 -1.46 -19.74
N ALA A 99 8.02 -0.74 -18.61
CA ALA A 99 8.97 0.34 -18.48
C ALA A 99 10.42 -0.18 -18.55
N LYS A 100 11.07 -0.04 -19.71
CA LYS A 100 12.43 -0.57 -19.97
C LYS A 100 13.38 0.47 -20.53
N THR A 101 12.86 1.61 -21.00
CA THR A 101 13.60 2.74 -21.56
C THR A 101 13.37 4.01 -20.73
N VAL A 102 14.16 5.06 -20.99
CA VAL A 102 13.98 6.36 -20.34
C VAL A 102 12.63 6.98 -20.71
N GLU A 103 12.18 6.84 -21.97
CA GLU A 103 10.88 7.36 -22.40
C GLU A 103 9.71 6.63 -21.72
N ASP A 104 9.79 5.30 -21.54
CA ASP A 104 8.74 4.58 -20.80
C ASP A 104 8.66 5.05 -19.33
N VAL A 105 9.82 5.34 -18.71
CA VAL A 105 9.88 5.86 -17.34
C VAL A 105 9.31 7.29 -17.27
N LYS A 106 9.47 8.08 -18.32
CA LYS A 106 8.90 9.41 -18.45
C LYS A 106 7.37 9.38 -18.46
N GLU A 107 6.78 8.49 -19.26
CA GLU A 107 5.33 8.24 -19.28
C GLU A 107 4.84 7.71 -17.93
N LEU A 108 5.57 6.76 -17.33
CA LEU A 108 5.25 6.22 -16.01
C LEU A 108 5.24 7.31 -14.94
N LEU A 109 6.22 8.22 -14.95
CA LEU A 109 6.35 9.27 -13.93
C LEU A 109 5.27 10.36 -14.09
N ALA A 110 4.78 10.60 -15.31
CA ALA A 110 3.59 11.42 -15.59
C ALA A 110 2.28 10.62 -15.43
N SER A 111 2.15 9.87 -14.33
CA SER A 111 0.95 9.09 -14.01
C SER A 111 0.70 9.04 -12.50
N VAL A 112 -0.50 8.61 -12.07
CA VAL A 112 -0.78 8.41 -10.63
C VAL A 112 0.14 7.35 -10.02
N THR A 113 0.47 6.29 -10.76
CA THR A 113 1.45 5.29 -10.31
C THR A 113 2.82 5.93 -10.08
N GLY A 114 3.28 6.77 -11.00
CA GLY A 114 4.53 7.50 -10.88
C GLY A 114 4.57 8.45 -9.69
N LEU A 115 3.53 9.27 -9.55
CA LEU A 115 3.51 10.36 -8.58
C LEU A 115 3.17 9.91 -7.14
N VAL A 116 2.28 8.91 -6.98
CA VAL A 116 1.72 8.49 -5.68
C VAL A 116 2.19 7.10 -5.26
N ARG A 117 2.02 6.08 -6.11
CA ARG A 117 2.35 4.66 -5.78
C ARG A 117 3.84 4.44 -5.60
N GLY A 118 4.66 5.16 -6.36
CA GLY A 118 6.09 4.91 -6.43
C GLY A 118 6.41 3.67 -7.25
N TYR A 119 7.67 3.55 -7.63
CA TYR A 119 8.15 2.50 -8.53
C TYR A 119 9.63 2.24 -8.36
N VAL A 120 10.06 1.09 -8.89
CA VAL A 120 11.44 0.74 -9.13
C VAL A 120 11.49 0.11 -10.52
N VAL A 121 12.31 0.67 -11.39
CA VAL A 121 12.47 0.20 -12.78
C VAL A 121 13.94 -0.10 -13.03
N THR A 122 14.20 -1.08 -13.89
CA THR A 122 15.55 -1.39 -14.38
C THR A 122 15.62 -1.06 -15.86
N ILE A 123 16.37 -0.02 -16.21
CA ILE A 123 16.64 0.33 -17.61
C ILE A 123 17.81 -0.53 -18.10
N LYS A 124 17.62 -1.24 -19.21
CA LYS A 124 18.66 -2.11 -19.76
C LYS A 124 19.88 -1.28 -20.19
N GLY A 125 21.04 -1.59 -19.63
CA GLY A 125 22.31 -0.92 -19.99
C GLY A 125 22.57 0.42 -19.29
N SER A 126 21.70 0.85 -18.36
CA SER A 126 21.92 2.03 -17.52
C SER A 126 22.53 1.62 -16.17
N PRO A 127 23.56 2.32 -15.66
CA PRO A 127 24.03 2.13 -14.29
C PRO A 127 23.08 2.73 -13.25
N VAL A 128 22.20 3.65 -13.67
CA VAL A 128 21.19 4.27 -12.81
C VAL A 128 19.94 3.39 -12.81
N GLN A 129 19.45 3.06 -11.61
CA GLN A 129 18.17 2.41 -11.38
C GLN A 129 17.10 3.46 -11.01
N PRO A 130 16.22 3.85 -11.94
CA PRO A 130 15.17 4.81 -11.63
C PRO A 130 14.24 4.28 -10.54
N LYS A 131 14.01 5.09 -9.52
CA LYS A 131 13.12 4.75 -8.43
C LYS A 131 12.51 5.98 -7.79
N ARG A 132 11.30 5.81 -7.29
CA ARG A 132 10.57 6.83 -6.56
C ARG A 132 9.83 6.19 -5.39
N THR A 133 10.09 6.71 -4.19
CA THR A 133 9.39 6.29 -2.98
C THR A 133 7.92 6.70 -3.07
N SER A 134 7.02 5.82 -2.61
CA SER A 134 5.60 6.15 -2.52
C SER A 134 5.38 7.30 -1.53
N ALA A 135 4.56 8.27 -1.92
CA ALA A 135 4.07 9.29 -0.97
C ALA A 135 2.97 8.74 -0.06
N LEU A 136 2.32 7.64 -0.44
CA LEU A 136 1.21 7.03 0.26
C LEU A 136 1.69 5.91 1.19
N LEU A 137 1.48 6.10 2.49
CA LEU A 137 1.53 5.06 3.52
C LEU A 137 0.10 4.60 3.81
N ILE A 138 -0.12 3.28 3.82
CA ILE A 138 -1.40 2.69 4.20
C ILE A 138 -1.13 1.49 5.10
N GLU A 139 -1.83 1.44 6.23
CA GLU A 139 -1.78 0.30 7.12
C GLU A 139 -2.61 -0.85 6.55
N ASP A 140 -2.45 -1.99 7.18
CA ASP A 140 -3.31 -3.12 6.91
C ASP A 140 -4.74 -2.82 7.37
N PHE A 141 -5.72 -3.31 6.62
CA PHE A 141 -7.14 -3.17 6.96
C PHE A 141 -7.48 -4.26 7.96
N VAL A 142 -7.61 -3.90 9.23
CA VAL A 142 -7.82 -4.86 10.32
C VAL A 142 -9.30 -5.02 10.58
N GLU A 143 -9.75 -6.27 10.57
CA GLU A 143 -11.14 -6.65 10.80
C GLU A 143 -11.50 -6.50 12.30
N GLN A 144 -12.74 -6.08 12.59
CA GLN A 144 -13.16 -5.64 13.93
C GLN A 144 -14.17 -6.57 14.61
N TRP A 145 -14.92 -7.40 13.88
CA TRP A 145 -16.03 -8.20 14.42
C TRP A 145 -15.66 -9.63 14.80
N GLY A 146 -14.65 -10.21 14.15
CA GLY A 146 -14.16 -11.57 14.42
C GLY A 146 -15.14 -12.66 13.99
N ASN A 147 -15.96 -12.42 12.97
CA ASN A 147 -16.97 -13.37 12.46
C ASN A 147 -16.35 -14.51 11.62
N GLY A 148 -15.27 -15.10 12.12
CA GLY A 148 -14.55 -16.21 11.48
C GLY A 148 -14.99 -17.57 12.02
N ASN A 149 -14.92 -18.61 11.18
CA ASN A 149 -15.13 -19.98 11.60
C ASN A 149 -14.35 -20.97 10.75
N PHE A 150 -14.19 -22.18 11.27
CA PHE A 150 -13.72 -23.33 10.51
C PHE A 150 -14.84 -23.81 9.58
N GLU A 151 -14.53 -24.05 8.31
CA GLU A 151 -15.47 -24.53 7.30
C GLU A 151 -14.89 -25.71 6.53
N VAL A 152 -15.70 -26.76 6.38
CA VAL A 152 -15.38 -27.94 5.57
C VAL A 152 -15.95 -27.77 4.19
N MET A 153 -15.09 -27.91 3.19
CA MET A 153 -15.44 -27.80 1.78
C MET A 153 -15.28 -29.15 1.10
N SER A 154 -16.05 -29.35 0.04
CA SER A 154 -16.00 -30.57 -0.77
C SER A 154 -16.03 -30.26 -2.27
N ARG A 155 -15.53 -31.20 -3.07
CA ARG A 155 -15.73 -31.24 -4.52
C ARG A 155 -16.90 -32.17 -4.82
N ALA A 156 -17.85 -31.72 -5.63
CA ALA A 156 -18.88 -32.61 -6.18
C ALA A 156 -18.23 -33.54 -7.24
N GLY A 157 -18.39 -34.86 -7.12
CA GLY A 157 -17.76 -35.85 -8.01
C GLY A 157 -17.25 -37.11 -7.29
N SER A 158 -16.50 -37.96 -8.00
CA SER A 158 -16.02 -39.25 -7.49
C SER A 158 -15.02 -39.08 -6.33
N LYS A 159 -15.11 -39.98 -5.34
CA LYS A 159 -14.12 -40.12 -4.24
C LYS A 159 -12.85 -40.85 -4.72
N GLU A 160 -12.57 -40.82 -6.02
CA GLU A 160 -11.48 -41.57 -6.62
C GLU A 160 -10.16 -41.07 -6.05
N LYS A 161 -9.36 -42.02 -5.59
CA LYS A 161 -8.05 -41.74 -5.05
C LYS A 161 -7.10 -41.60 -6.23
N GLU A 162 -6.53 -40.43 -6.41
CA GLU A 162 -5.47 -40.23 -7.40
C GLU A 162 -4.12 -40.60 -6.78
N GLU A 163 -3.26 -41.21 -7.60
CA GLU A 163 -1.90 -41.54 -7.21
C GLU A 163 -1.07 -40.26 -7.14
N ASN A 164 -0.62 -39.88 -5.94
CA ASN A 164 0.23 -38.71 -5.79
C ASN A 164 1.65 -38.96 -6.34
N LYS A 165 2.48 -37.92 -6.45
CA LYS A 165 3.89 -38.00 -6.92
C LYS A 165 4.79 -38.95 -6.10
N LYS A 166 4.28 -39.57 -5.02
CA LYS A 166 4.96 -40.55 -4.16
C LYS A 166 4.32 -41.94 -4.22
N GLY A 167 3.42 -42.21 -5.17
CA GLY A 167 2.77 -43.51 -5.35
C GLY A 167 1.67 -43.82 -4.31
N GLN A 168 1.21 -42.82 -3.55
CA GLN A 168 0.17 -43.01 -2.53
C GLN A 168 -1.19 -42.56 -3.05
N MET A 169 -2.19 -43.44 -2.95
CA MET A 169 -3.58 -43.14 -3.26
C MET A 169 -4.20 -42.27 -2.17
N LYS A 170 -4.43 -40.99 -2.46
CA LYS A 170 -5.08 -40.06 -1.53
C LYS A 170 -6.32 -39.43 -2.18
N SER A 171 -7.39 -39.30 -1.42
CA SER A 171 -8.58 -38.55 -1.84
C SER A 171 -8.45 -37.13 -1.32
N ASP A 172 -8.30 -36.17 -2.23
CA ASP A 172 -8.26 -34.73 -1.94
C ASP A 172 -9.63 -34.06 -2.19
N SER A 173 -10.70 -34.85 -2.14
CA SER A 173 -12.07 -34.40 -2.42
C SER A 173 -12.61 -33.47 -1.32
N PHE A 174 -12.06 -33.56 -0.10
CA PHE A 174 -12.36 -32.67 1.02
C PHE A 174 -11.16 -31.78 1.35
N PHE A 175 -11.44 -30.51 1.59
CA PHE A 175 -10.45 -29.53 2.06
C PHE A 175 -11.14 -28.60 3.04
N THR A 176 -10.36 -27.90 3.85
CA THR A 176 -10.92 -27.07 4.93
C THR A 176 -10.35 -25.65 4.83
N LYS A 177 -11.10 -24.69 5.35
CA LYS A 177 -10.71 -23.29 5.35
C LYS A 177 -11.13 -22.63 6.64
N THR A 178 -10.41 -21.60 7.04
CA THR A 178 -10.92 -20.61 7.98
C THR A 178 -11.59 -19.50 7.16
N THR A 179 -12.91 -19.42 7.20
CA THR A 179 -13.72 -18.46 6.44
C THR A 179 -14.31 -17.40 7.37
N PHE A 180 -14.87 -16.34 6.77
CA PHE A 180 -15.46 -15.22 7.49
C PHE A 180 -16.80 -14.85 6.84
N GLY A 181 -17.77 -14.46 7.66
CA GLY A 181 -19.03 -13.88 7.21
C GLY A 181 -18.89 -12.39 6.89
N ASP A 182 -19.76 -11.58 7.48
CA ASP A 182 -19.70 -10.13 7.38
C ASP A 182 -18.47 -9.58 8.12
N THR A 183 -17.84 -8.58 7.51
CA THR A 183 -16.56 -8.01 7.99
C THR A 183 -16.63 -6.49 8.04
N LYS A 184 -16.03 -5.91 9.07
CA LYS A 184 -15.78 -4.47 9.17
C LYS A 184 -14.30 -4.24 9.35
N TYR A 185 -13.69 -3.45 8.48
CA TYR A 185 -12.27 -3.12 8.55
C TYR A 185 -12.07 -1.66 8.95
N ILE A 186 -11.02 -1.42 9.74
CA ILE A 186 -10.49 -0.09 10.02
C ILE A 186 -9.02 -0.07 9.62
N ALA A 187 -8.61 1.01 8.96
CA ALA A 187 -7.22 1.26 8.58
C ALA A 187 -6.88 2.73 8.74
N TYR A 188 -5.60 3.02 8.88
CA TYR A 188 -5.07 4.38 8.84
C TYR A 188 -4.05 4.50 7.72
N GLY A 189 -3.89 5.70 7.20
CA GLY A 189 -2.85 6.01 6.24
C GLY A 189 -2.41 7.46 6.31
N SER A 190 -1.40 7.80 5.53
CA SER A 190 -0.83 9.14 5.48
C SER A 190 -0.20 9.40 4.12
N ILE A 191 -0.49 10.59 3.58
CA ILE A 191 0.15 11.12 2.37
C ILE A 191 1.25 12.08 2.82
N SER A 192 2.50 11.72 2.54
CA SER A 192 3.67 12.53 2.89
C SER A 192 3.87 13.66 1.87
N ILE A 193 3.74 14.91 2.33
CA ILE A 193 3.91 16.09 1.47
C ILE A 193 5.35 16.21 0.98
N GLU A 194 6.35 15.90 1.81
CA GLU A 194 7.77 15.94 1.41
C GLU A 194 8.06 15.00 0.23
N GLN A 195 7.53 13.77 0.26
CA GLN A 195 7.75 12.77 -0.80
C GLN A 195 6.89 13.06 -2.04
N LEU A 196 5.70 13.63 -1.85
CA LEU A 196 4.80 13.97 -2.96
C LEU A 196 5.31 15.19 -3.74
N GLN A 197 5.70 16.25 -3.03
CA GLN A 197 6.03 17.56 -3.56
C GLN A 197 7.28 17.57 -4.45
N PHE A 198 8.29 16.75 -4.15
CA PHE A 198 9.59 16.80 -4.82
C PHE A 198 9.88 15.54 -5.65
N ILE A 199 10.40 15.75 -6.85
CA ILE A 199 10.75 14.70 -7.81
C ILE A 199 12.22 14.87 -8.18
N SER A 200 13.09 14.03 -7.62
CA SER A 200 14.51 14.06 -7.95
C SER A 200 14.77 13.48 -9.34
N LEU A 201 15.59 14.18 -10.12
CA LEU A 201 16.06 13.76 -11.44
C LEU A 201 17.59 13.55 -11.44
N SER A 202 18.20 13.52 -10.25
CA SER A 202 19.64 13.43 -10.06
C SER A 202 20.07 12.09 -9.46
N PRO A 203 21.16 11.48 -9.93
CA PRO A 203 21.73 10.28 -9.32
C PRO A 203 22.44 10.56 -7.98
N ASN A 204 22.67 11.82 -7.60
CA ASN A 204 23.56 12.20 -6.49
C ASN A 204 23.17 11.63 -5.11
N PHE A 205 21.89 11.36 -4.88
CA PHE A 205 21.38 10.89 -3.58
C PHE A 205 20.61 9.58 -3.67
N ASP A 206 20.94 8.73 -4.65
CA ASP A 206 20.32 7.42 -4.84
C ASP A 206 18.77 7.48 -4.84
N ARG A 207 18.19 8.54 -5.41
CA ARG A 207 16.73 8.74 -5.49
C ARG A 207 16.26 9.27 -6.85
N CYS A 208 17.10 9.07 -7.86
CA CYS A 208 16.82 9.48 -9.23
C CYS A 208 15.53 8.83 -9.73
N ALA A 209 14.47 9.62 -9.91
CA ALA A 209 13.20 9.14 -10.44
C ALA A 209 13.32 8.81 -11.93
N MET A 210 14.15 9.56 -12.66
CA MET A 210 14.46 9.35 -14.06
C MET A 210 15.77 10.07 -14.39
N PRO A 211 16.74 9.41 -15.06
CA PRO A 211 17.92 10.10 -15.54
C PRO A 211 17.52 11.08 -16.65
N ILE A 212 17.96 12.34 -16.53
CA ILE A 212 17.74 13.37 -17.55
C ILE A 212 19.06 13.76 -18.23
N THR A 213 18.96 14.26 -19.46
CA THR A 213 20.00 15.11 -20.05
C THR A 213 19.70 16.58 -19.71
N ASP A 214 20.72 17.44 -19.69
CA ASP A 214 20.64 18.82 -19.15
C ASP A 214 19.55 19.71 -19.77
N THR A 215 18.94 19.33 -20.91
CA THR A 215 17.95 20.14 -21.63
C THR A 215 16.50 19.66 -21.55
N ASP A 216 16.23 18.54 -20.87
CA ASP A 216 14.89 17.92 -20.87
C ASP A 216 14.07 18.15 -19.59
N GLY A 217 14.67 18.72 -18.54
CA GLY A 217 14.02 18.96 -17.25
C GLY A 217 12.76 19.83 -17.33
N GLU A 218 12.82 20.96 -18.05
CA GLU A 218 11.68 21.88 -18.20
C GLU A 218 10.53 21.28 -19.02
N LYS A 219 10.87 20.61 -20.13
CA LYS A 219 9.86 19.91 -20.96
C LYS A 219 9.14 18.86 -20.13
N PHE A 220 9.88 18.15 -19.29
CA PHE A 220 9.32 17.11 -18.45
C PHE A 220 8.47 17.67 -17.31
N ALA A 221 8.88 18.79 -16.70
CA ALA A 221 8.05 19.50 -15.73
C ALA A 221 6.71 19.92 -16.35
N LYS A 222 6.71 20.42 -17.59
CA LYS A 222 5.48 20.73 -18.33
C LYS A 222 4.59 19.51 -18.54
N GLN A 223 5.15 18.36 -18.88
CA GLN A 223 4.39 17.11 -19.03
C GLN A 223 3.73 16.67 -17.72
N ILE A 224 4.46 16.75 -16.59
CA ILE A 224 3.88 16.47 -15.26
C ILE A 224 2.76 17.46 -14.94
N GLN A 225 2.97 18.74 -15.22
CA GLN A 225 1.95 19.77 -15.02
C GLN A 225 0.68 19.50 -15.83
N GLU A 226 0.83 19.16 -17.12
CA GLU A 226 -0.29 18.82 -18.00
C GLU A 226 -1.04 17.56 -17.52
N PHE A 227 -0.32 16.55 -17.04
CA PHE A 227 -0.94 15.38 -16.42
C PHE A 227 -1.75 15.76 -15.17
N ILE A 228 -1.16 16.50 -14.23
CA ILE A 228 -1.86 16.90 -13.00
C ILE A 228 -3.07 17.78 -13.33
N GLN A 229 -2.93 18.70 -14.29
CA GLN A 229 -4.02 19.54 -14.79
C GLN A 229 -5.16 18.71 -15.39
N SER A 230 -4.87 17.57 -16.02
CA SER A 230 -5.90 16.69 -16.58
C SER A 230 -6.74 15.98 -15.51
N LEU A 231 -6.23 15.84 -14.28
CA LEU A 231 -6.97 15.27 -13.15
C LEU A 231 -8.03 16.24 -12.62
N ASP A 232 -7.75 17.54 -12.68
CA ASP A 232 -8.71 18.61 -12.35
C ASP A 232 -8.52 19.82 -13.28
N PRO A 233 -9.25 19.88 -14.42
CA PRO A 233 -9.15 20.96 -15.40
C PRO A 233 -9.54 22.36 -14.87
N SER A 234 -10.14 22.45 -13.69
CA SER A 234 -10.64 23.72 -13.13
C SER A 234 -9.59 24.53 -12.38
N ARG A 235 -8.42 23.95 -12.10
CA ARG A 235 -7.36 24.51 -11.26
C ARG A 235 -6.08 24.67 -12.06
N GLU A 236 -5.14 25.51 -11.63
CA GLU A 236 -3.88 25.76 -12.37
C GLU A 236 -2.66 25.25 -11.57
N PRO A 237 -2.30 23.95 -11.65
CA PRO A 237 -1.11 23.42 -10.99
C PRO A 237 0.17 23.92 -11.65
N LYS A 238 1.27 23.97 -10.88
CA LYS A 238 2.60 24.28 -11.40
C LYS A 238 3.62 23.22 -10.99
N ALA A 239 4.40 22.78 -11.97
CA ALA A 239 5.58 21.94 -11.76
C ALA A 239 6.81 22.68 -12.27
N THR A 240 7.75 23.00 -11.38
CA THR A 240 8.92 23.82 -11.70
C THR A 240 10.20 22.99 -11.64
N PHE A 241 10.94 22.95 -12.74
CA PHE A 241 12.27 22.36 -12.77
C PHE A 241 13.32 23.35 -12.25
N HIS A 242 14.29 22.84 -11.50
CA HIS A 242 15.53 23.56 -11.18
C HIS A 242 16.70 22.59 -11.16
N THR A 243 17.88 23.06 -11.54
CA THR A 243 19.11 22.24 -11.55
C THR A 243 19.64 21.96 -10.16
N ASN A 244 19.21 22.74 -9.16
CA ASN A 244 19.68 22.64 -7.78
C ASN A 244 18.57 22.97 -6.77
N PHE A 245 17.83 21.98 -6.31
CA PHE A 245 16.92 22.10 -5.17
C PHE A 245 17.60 21.64 -3.90
N VAL A 246 17.65 22.51 -2.90
CA VAL A 246 18.22 22.24 -1.58
C VAL A 246 17.09 22.01 -0.58
N ARG A 247 17.17 20.92 0.19
CA ARG A 247 16.22 20.67 1.27
C ARG A 247 16.41 21.69 2.39
N LYS A 248 15.33 22.35 2.81
CA LYS A 248 15.32 23.29 3.93
C LYS A 248 15.74 22.58 5.22
N GLY A 249 16.51 23.28 6.06
CA GLY A 249 17.01 22.76 7.33
C GLY A 249 18.23 21.84 7.23
N THR A 250 18.86 21.74 6.05
CA THR A 250 20.15 21.04 5.90
C THR A 250 21.33 21.97 6.24
N ILE A 251 22.45 21.38 6.68
CA ILE A 251 23.67 22.12 7.03
C ILE A 251 24.63 22.29 5.85
N TYR A 252 24.64 21.36 4.89
CA TYR A 252 25.65 21.33 3.81
C TYR A 252 25.19 21.94 2.48
N LYS A 253 23.96 22.49 2.38
CA LYS A 253 23.40 23.16 1.17
C LYS A 253 23.60 22.41 -0.16
N GLN A 254 23.83 21.10 -0.11
CA GLN A 254 23.93 20.27 -1.30
C GLN A 254 22.52 19.99 -1.81
N GLY A 255 22.28 20.33 -3.07
CA GLY A 255 21.00 20.09 -3.72
C GLY A 255 21.08 19.10 -4.86
N GLU A 256 19.93 18.89 -5.47
CA GLU A 256 19.75 17.96 -6.59
C GLU A 256 18.85 18.58 -7.65
N ALA A 257 19.15 18.27 -8.92
CA ALA A 257 18.25 18.59 -10.02
C ALA A 257 16.92 17.86 -9.84
N GLY A 258 15.81 18.56 -10.03
CA GLY A 258 14.50 17.97 -9.81
C GLY A 258 13.36 18.90 -10.15
N ILE A 259 12.14 18.41 -9.92
CA ILE A 259 10.90 19.13 -10.14
C ILE A 259 10.21 19.32 -8.78
N LEU A 260 9.75 20.54 -8.54
CA LEU A 260 8.96 20.90 -7.37
C LEU A 260 7.53 21.23 -7.78
N LEU A 261 6.59 20.59 -7.09
CA LEU A 261 5.15 20.84 -7.24
C LEU A 261 4.70 21.98 -6.31
N ASP A 262 3.83 22.84 -6.83
CA ASP A 262 3.21 23.90 -6.04
C ASP A 262 2.05 23.38 -5.17
N ASP A 263 1.50 24.28 -4.35
CA ASP A 263 0.42 23.95 -3.41
C ASP A 263 -0.81 23.37 -4.14
N THR A 264 -1.16 23.91 -5.31
CA THR A 264 -2.28 23.46 -6.14
C THR A 264 -2.05 22.06 -6.69
N ALA A 265 -0.86 21.78 -7.23
CA ALA A 265 -0.52 20.47 -7.76
C ALA A 265 -0.54 19.38 -6.68
N ILE A 266 -0.02 19.69 -5.49
CA ILE A 266 -0.05 18.78 -4.34
C ILE A 266 -1.50 18.47 -3.94
N ASP A 267 -2.33 19.50 -3.86
CA ASP A 267 -3.74 19.37 -3.47
C ASP A 267 -4.53 18.47 -4.43
N ILE A 268 -4.36 18.65 -5.74
CA ILE A 268 -4.99 17.81 -6.76
C ILE A 268 -4.60 16.34 -6.58
N LEU A 269 -3.31 16.06 -6.35
CA LEU A 269 -2.83 14.70 -6.14
C LEU A 269 -3.34 14.08 -4.83
N VAL A 270 -3.42 14.88 -3.76
CA VAL A 270 -4.02 14.47 -2.47
C VAL A 270 -5.48 14.10 -2.67
N GLU A 271 -6.28 14.98 -3.27
CA GLU A 271 -7.71 14.75 -3.50
C GLU A 271 -7.95 13.56 -4.45
N THR A 272 -7.16 13.45 -5.52
CA THR A 272 -7.21 12.28 -6.41
C THR A 272 -6.95 10.99 -5.65
N THR A 273 -5.93 10.97 -4.78
CA THR A 273 -5.59 9.78 -3.98
C THR A 273 -6.69 9.43 -2.99
N LEU A 274 -7.27 10.43 -2.31
CA LEU A 274 -8.36 10.24 -1.36
C LEU A 274 -9.62 9.74 -2.07
N ASN A 275 -9.96 10.28 -3.24
CA ASN A 275 -11.07 9.82 -4.06
C ASN A 275 -10.87 8.36 -4.50
N MET A 276 -9.65 7.95 -4.87
CA MET A 276 -9.36 6.54 -5.18
C MET A 276 -9.56 5.62 -3.97
N ILE A 277 -9.24 6.09 -2.76
CA ILE A 277 -9.45 5.32 -1.52
C ILE A 277 -10.94 5.25 -1.20
N GLU A 278 -11.68 6.35 -1.30
CA GLU A 278 -13.13 6.40 -1.06
C GLU A 278 -13.90 5.47 -2.01
N ASN A 279 -13.45 5.36 -3.25
CA ASN A 279 -14.06 4.48 -4.25
C ASN A 279 -13.44 3.08 -4.31
N LEU A 280 -12.55 2.72 -3.37
CA LEU A 280 -11.88 1.42 -3.38
C LEU A 280 -12.90 0.30 -3.11
N ALA A 281 -13.00 -0.62 -4.08
CA ALA A 281 -13.74 -1.86 -3.94
C ALA A 281 -12.88 -3.05 -4.40
N ILE A 282 -12.86 -4.11 -3.59
CA ILE A 282 -12.13 -5.34 -3.86
C ILE A 282 -13.14 -6.47 -4.05
N ARG A 283 -13.09 -7.13 -5.20
CA ARG A 283 -13.80 -8.40 -5.45
C ARG A 283 -12.77 -9.46 -5.79
N GLN A 284 -12.52 -10.37 -4.84
CA GLN A 284 -11.47 -11.38 -4.96
C GLN A 284 -11.80 -12.60 -4.09
N ALA A 285 -11.36 -13.78 -4.52
CA ALA A 285 -11.51 -15.03 -3.76
C ALA A 285 -12.95 -15.37 -3.35
N LYS A 286 -13.94 -14.94 -4.15
CA LYS A 286 -15.39 -15.03 -3.89
C LYS A 286 -15.90 -14.23 -2.68
N GLY A 287 -15.07 -13.38 -2.09
CA GLY A 287 -15.48 -12.34 -1.14
C GLY A 287 -15.47 -10.96 -1.78
N TYR A 288 -15.93 -9.96 -1.02
CA TYR A 288 -15.82 -8.56 -1.40
C TYR A 288 -15.56 -7.65 -0.20
N MET A 289 -15.03 -6.46 -0.48
CA MET A 289 -14.92 -5.34 0.46
C MET A 289 -15.10 -4.04 -0.32
N TYR A 290 -15.74 -3.03 0.27
CA TYR A 290 -15.81 -1.67 -0.24
C TYR A 290 -15.58 -0.67 0.89
N VAL A 291 -14.92 0.44 0.57
CA VAL A 291 -14.78 1.56 1.50
C VAL A 291 -16.12 2.27 1.64
N ASP A 292 -16.49 2.56 2.88
CA ASP A 292 -17.75 3.21 3.25
C ASP A 292 -17.53 4.68 3.61
N SER A 293 -16.48 4.96 4.39
CA SER A 293 -16.14 6.32 4.77
C SER A 293 -14.64 6.51 4.91
N VAL A 294 -14.19 7.72 4.60
CA VAL A 294 -12.82 8.17 4.82
C VAL A 294 -12.87 9.48 5.60
N SER A 295 -12.27 9.46 6.79
CA SER A 295 -12.03 10.68 7.58
C SER A 295 -10.62 11.17 7.33
N ARG A 296 -10.44 12.49 7.24
CA ARG A 296 -9.19 13.12 6.81
C ARG A 296 -8.67 14.07 7.89
N ASP A 297 -7.35 14.22 7.99
CA ASP A 297 -6.68 15.15 8.87
C ASP A 297 -5.51 15.84 8.14
N TYR A 298 -5.66 17.13 7.86
CA TYR A 298 -4.58 17.96 7.32
C TYR A 298 -3.63 18.36 8.46
N ASN A 299 -2.57 17.57 8.64
CA ASN A 299 -1.73 17.60 9.83
C ASN A 299 -0.49 18.51 9.63
N SER A 300 -0.51 19.69 10.25
CA SER A 300 0.63 20.62 10.31
C SER A 300 1.50 20.45 11.54
N SER A 301 1.11 19.58 12.47
CA SER A 301 1.87 19.33 13.70
C SER A 301 3.19 18.60 13.41
N SER A 302 4.02 18.41 14.43
CA SER A 302 5.21 17.55 14.32
C SER A 302 4.92 16.07 14.61
N LYS A 303 3.71 15.75 15.09
CA LYS A 303 3.32 14.38 15.46
C LYS A 303 2.47 13.79 14.33
N MET A 304 3.03 12.84 13.60
CA MET A 304 2.29 12.11 12.56
C MET A 304 1.16 11.27 13.16
N MET A 305 0.15 10.95 12.35
CA MET A 305 -0.98 10.09 12.70
C MET A 305 -1.79 10.65 13.89
N ARG A 306 -2.02 11.96 13.89
CA ARG A 306 -2.80 12.65 14.93
C ARG A 306 -4.24 12.12 15.02
N ILE A 307 -4.81 11.74 13.87
CA ILE A 307 -6.13 11.12 13.73
C ILE A 307 -6.29 9.79 14.49
N LYS A 308 -5.20 9.10 14.84
CA LYS A 308 -5.30 7.82 15.55
C LYS A 308 -5.86 7.99 16.98
N PRO A 309 -6.73 7.09 17.45
CA PRO A 309 -7.28 7.12 18.81
C PRO A 309 -6.23 7.15 19.92
N THR A 310 -5.07 6.51 19.69
CA THR A 310 -3.95 6.45 20.65
C THR A 310 -3.10 7.73 20.70
N ARG A 311 -3.49 8.77 19.95
CA ARG A 311 -2.75 10.02 19.81
C ARG A 311 -3.59 11.20 20.29
N SER A 312 -4.09 12.02 19.37
CA SER A 312 -4.79 13.27 19.68
C SER A 312 -5.96 13.47 18.70
N PRO A 313 -6.95 12.56 18.68
CA PRO A 313 -8.03 12.59 17.69
C PRO A 313 -8.93 13.83 17.80
N ASN A 314 -8.93 14.53 18.94
CA ASN A 314 -9.68 15.77 19.13
C ASN A 314 -9.07 16.97 18.40
N ASP A 315 -7.83 16.86 17.94
CA ASP A 315 -7.09 17.94 17.28
C ASP A 315 -7.14 17.80 15.74
N VAL A 316 -7.97 16.90 15.22
CA VAL A 316 -8.12 16.63 13.78
C VAL A 316 -8.67 17.85 13.05
N VAL A 317 -8.06 18.18 11.91
CA VAL A 317 -8.46 19.27 11.04
C VAL A 317 -8.95 18.68 9.71
N PRO A 318 -10.28 18.55 9.49
CA PRO A 318 -10.83 17.79 8.37
C PRO A 318 -10.78 18.52 7.03
N THR A 319 -10.56 19.83 7.05
CA THR A 319 -10.46 20.66 5.84
C THR A 319 -9.12 21.34 5.78
N LYS A 320 -8.61 21.58 4.57
CA LYS A 320 -7.37 22.34 4.39
C LYS A 320 -7.58 23.80 4.81
N GLN A 321 -6.91 24.20 5.90
CA GLN A 321 -7.00 25.56 6.45
C GLN A 321 -5.72 26.39 6.25
N GLU A 322 -4.62 25.76 5.86
CA GLU A 322 -3.31 26.38 5.69
C GLU A 322 -2.60 25.75 4.47
N PRO A 323 -1.56 26.38 3.91
CA PRO A 323 -0.83 25.81 2.79
C PRO A 323 -0.04 24.56 3.18
N TYR A 324 0.30 23.75 2.19
CA TYR A 324 1.24 22.64 2.34
C TYR A 324 2.64 23.13 2.69
N ALA A 325 3.34 22.34 3.49
CA ALA A 325 4.70 22.61 3.85
C ALA A 325 5.63 22.55 2.62
N VAL A 326 6.51 23.55 2.50
CA VAL A 326 7.51 23.61 1.42
C VAL A 326 8.85 23.13 1.96
N TYR A 327 9.29 21.96 1.50
CA TYR A 327 10.49 21.27 2.01
C TYR A 327 11.78 21.63 1.28
N PHE A 328 11.68 22.17 0.06
CA PHE A 328 12.81 22.44 -0.81
C PHE A 328 12.79 23.89 -1.31
N GLN A 329 13.96 24.43 -1.62
CA GLN A 329 14.13 25.74 -2.24
C GLN A 329 15.18 25.67 -3.34
N ALA A 330 15.00 26.45 -4.41
CA ALA A 330 16.02 26.62 -5.42
C ALA A 330 17.18 27.45 -4.84
N GLU A 331 18.42 27.01 -5.05
CA GLU A 331 19.65 27.77 -4.74
C GLU A 331 20.53 27.97 -5.96
#